data_AF-R7LIQ1-F1
#
_entry.id   AF-R7LIQ1-F1
#
_cell.length_a   1.000
_cell.length_b   1.000
_cell.length_c   1.000
_cell.angle_alpha   90.00
_cell.angle_beta   90.00
_cell.angle_gamma   90.00
#
_symmetry.space_group_name_H-M   'P 1'
#
loop_
_entity.id
_entity.type
_entity.pdbx_description
1 polymer ?
#
loop_
_entity_poly.entity_id
_entity_poly.type
_entity_poly.pdbx_seq_one_letter_code
_entity_poly.pdbx_strand_id
1 'polypeptide(L)'
;MDLRRSLDAVAKKHGTVSIISAGWDPGSDSVVRTLLQAIAPKGITYTNFGPGMSMGHTVAVKAIEGVKKALSMTIPTGTGIHRRMVYIELEEGYDLATVAAAIKADPYFASDETHVNLVPSVDEVIDMGHGVNLTRKGVSGTTQNQLFEFNMRINNPALTGQVLVCAARATMQQRPGCYTMIEVPVIDLLPGDREENIRHLV
;
A
#
# COMPACT_ATOMS: atom_id res chain seq x y z
N MET A 1 11.38 3.16 -10.80
CA MET A 1 11.28 3.50 -12.23
C MET A 1 12.14 2.61 -13.11
N ASP A 2 13.29 2.13 -12.62
CA ASP A 2 14.12 1.17 -13.36
C ASP A 2 13.41 -0.14 -13.66
N LEU A 3 12.65 -0.68 -12.70
CA LEU A 3 11.82 -1.88 -12.92
C LEU A 3 10.84 -1.68 -14.09
N ARG A 4 10.01 -0.62 -14.07
CA ARG A 4 9.07 -0.31 -15.16
C ARG A 4 9.78 -0.22 -16.50
N ARG A 5 10.91 0.50 -16.60
CA ARG A 5 11.68 0.65 -17.85
C ARG A 5 12.23 -0.70 -18.34
N SER A 6 12.79 -1.49 -17.44
CA SER A 6 13.34 -2.81 -17.78
C SER A 6 12.25 -3.75 -18.30
N LEU A 7 11.10 -3.80 -17.62
CA LEU A 7 9.97 -4.64 -18.02
C LEU A 7 9.30 -4.12 -19.29
N ASP A 8 9.22 -2.80 -19.50
CA ASP A 8 8.66 -2.21 -20.72
C ASP A 8 9.43 -2.65 -21.97
N ALA A 9 10.77 -2.61 -21.90
CA ALA A 9 11.62 -3.04 -23.01
C ALA A 9 11.42 -4.54 -23.34
N VAL A 10 11.33 -5.39 -22.32
CA VAL A 10 11.10 -6.84 -22.49
C VAL A 10 9.69 -7.11 -23.00
N ALA A 11 8.68 -6.47 -22.41
CA ALA A 11 7.28 -6.63 -22.78
C ALA A 11 7.04 -6.27 -24.25
N LYS A 12 7.56 -5.12 -24.70
CA LYS A 12 7.51 -4.70 -26.11
C LYS A 12 8.23 -5.67 -27.04
N LYS A 13 9.42 -6.13 -26.66
CA LYS A 13 10.21 -7.09 -27.47
C LYS A 13 9.45 -8.41 -27.70
N HIS A 14 8.68 -8.86 -26.70
CA HIS A 14 7.98 -10.15 -26.75
C HIS A 14 6.49 -10.02 -27.08
N GLY A 15 5.99 -8.82 -27.38
CA GLY A 15 4.57 -8.61 -27.65
C GLY A 15 3.66 -8.90 -26.45
N THR A 16 4.17 -8.75 -25.22
CA THR A 16 3.44 -9.03 -23.98
C THR A 16 3.14 -7.75 -23.21
N VAL A 17 2.23 -7.84 -22.23
CA VAL A 17 1.85 -6.74 -21.36
C VAL A 17 2.24 -7.08 -19.92
N SER A 18 2.74 -6.08 -19.20
CA SER A 18 2.94 -6.16 -17.74
C SER A 18 2.25 -4.99 -17.08
N ILE A 19 1.44 -5.25 -16.04
CA ILE A 19 0.97 -4.21 -15.12
C ILE A 19 1.63 -4.47 -13.78
N ILE A 20 2.43 -3.51 -13.32
CA ILE A 20 3.18 -3.60 -12.06
C ILE A 20 2.54 -2.73 -10.98
N SER A 21 2.93 -2.99 -9.73
CA SER A 21 2.45 -2.22 -8.56
C SER A 21 0.93 -2.20 -8.48
N ALA A 22 0.30 -3.37 -8.63
CA ALA A 22 -1.15 -3.54 -8.74
C ALA A 22 -1.76 -4.18 -7.47
N GLY A 23 -1.55 -3.53 -6.32
CA GLY A 23 -2.26 -3.82 -5.07
C GLY A 23 -3.28 -2.73 -4.76
N TRP A 24 -3.53 -2.48 -3.47
CA TRP A 24 -4.29 -1.30 -3.08
C TRP A 24 -3.37 -0.07 -2.91
N ASP A 25 -2.23 -0.18 -2.23
CA ASP A 25 -1.16 0.83 -2.25
C ASP A 25 0.24 0.18 -2.24
N PRO A 26 1.06 0.32 -3.30
CA PRO A 26 0.75 1.00 -4.56
C PRO A 26 -0.29 0.25 -5.40
N GLY A 27 -1.11 0.99 -6.15
CA GLY A 27 -2.17 0.44 -7.01
C GLY A 27 -3.44 1.30 -7.02
N SER A 28 -4.57 0.79 -6.53
CA SER A 28 -5.85 1.53 -6.56
C SER A 28 -5.77 2.91 -5.89
N ASP A 29 -5.06 3.03 -4.77
CA ASP A 29 -4.85 4.31 -4.07
C ASP A 29 -4.02 5.27 -4.90
N SER A 30 -3.11 4.74 -5.72
CA SER A 30 -2.33 5.56 -6.65
C SER A 30 -3.22 6.17 -7.74
N VAL A 31 -4.22 5.42 -8.22
CA VAL A 31 -5.23 5.95 -9.17
C VAL A 31 -6.02 7.09 -8.52
N VAL A 32 -6.51 6.90 -7.29
CA VAL A 32 -7.22 7.94 -6.54
C VAL A 32 -6.32 9.16 -6.31
N ARG A 33 -5.08 8.95 -5.86
CA ARG A 33 -4.10 10.02 -5.61
C ARG A 33 -3.85 10.85 -6.86
N THR A 34 -3.69 10.19 -8.01
CA THR A 34 -3.53 10.85 -9.31
C THR A 34 -4.76 11.67 -9.67
N LEU A 35 -5.96 11.13 -9.53
CA LEU A 35 -7.21 11.85 -9.79
C LEU A 35 -7.31 13.11 -8.92
N LEU A 36 -7.07 12.98 -7.61
CA LEU A 36 -7.14 14.11 -6.68
C LEU A 36 -6.10 15.18 -6.98
N GLN A 37 -4.87 14.79 -7.35
CA GLN A 37 -3.85 15.73 -7.80
C GLN A 37 -4.24 16.46 -9.07
N ALA A 38 -4.90 15.78 -10.03
CA ALA A 38 -5.34 16.39 -11.27
C ALA A 38 -6.45 17.43 -11.05
N ILE A 39 -7.47 17.13 -10.25
CA ILE A 39 -8.63 18.01 -10.05
C ILE A 39 -8.34 19.21 -9.13
N ALA A 40 -7.32 19.11 -8.29
CA ALA A 40 -6.87 20.20 -7.44
C ALA A 40 -5.34 20.33 -7.51
N PRO A 41 -4.74 20.92 -8.55
CA PRO A 41 -3.30 20.82 -8.83
C PRO A 41 -2.37 21.49 -7.80
N LYS A 42 -2.86 22.43 -6.99
CA LYS A 42 -2.10 23.01 -5.86
C LYS A 42 -2.64 22.43 -4.56
N GLY A 43 -1.77 22.08 -3.62
CA GLY A 43 -2.18 21.58 -2.31
C GLY A 43 -1.31 20.44 -1.79
N ILE A 44 -1.71 19.89 -0.66
CA ILE A 44 -1.01 18.80 0.02
C ILE A 44 -1.92 17.57 0.04
N THR A 45 -1.31 16.40 -0.19
CA THR A 45 -1.95 15.10 -0.04
C THR A 45 -1.27 14.34 1.07
N TYR A 46 -2.06 13.79 1.99
CA TYR A 46 -1.58 12.89 3.03
C TYR A 46 -2.17 11.50 2.83
N THR A 47 -1.45 10.48 3.27
CA THR A 47 -1.86 9.08 3.16
C THR A 47 -1.54 8.39 4.46
N ASN A 48 -2.59 8.19 5.23
CA ASN A 48 -2.52 7.64 6.56
C ASN A 48 -2.88 6.16 6.45
N PHE A 49 -1.98 5.27 6.85
CA PHE A 49 -2.11 3.83 6.68
C PHE A 49 -2.48 3.20 8.01
N GLY A 50 -3.36 2.20 7.94
CA GLY A 50 -3.77 1.42 9.09
C GLY A 50 -4.91 2.04 9.92
N PRO A 51 -5.17 1.55 11.14
CA PRO A 51 -4.44 0.46 11.81
C PRO A 51 -4.40 -0.82 10.97
N GLY A 52 -3.23 -1.46 10.87
CA GLY A 52 -3.12 -2.72 10.15
C GLY A 52 -1.70 -3.28 10.08
N MET A 53 -1.62 -4.59 9.81
CA MET A 53 -0.35 -5.31 9.68
C MET A 53 0.43 -4.82 8.46
N SER A 54 1.69 -4.39 8.67
CA SER A 54 2.63 -4.17 7.59
C SER A 54 3.47 -5.42 7.35
N MET A 55 3.25 -6.08 6.21
CA MET A 55 3.98 -7.29 5.83
C MET A 55 5.48 -7.04 5.75
N GLY A 56 5.92 -5.96 5.09
CA GLY A 56 7.33 -5.63 4.93
C GLY A 56 8.04 -5.37 6.27
N HIS A 57 7.45 -4.54 7.14
CA HIS A 57 8.01 -4.27 8.47
C HIS A 57 8.01 -5.53 9.34
N THR A 58 6.98 -6.37 9.23
CA THR A 58 6.95 -7.65 9.95
C THR A 58 8.11 -8.56 9.51
N VAL A 59 8.40 -8.62 8.21
CA VAL A 59 9.55 -9.38 7.68
C VAL A 59 10.87 -8.81 8.19
N ALA A 60 11.02 -7.48 8.23
CA ALA A 60 12.23 -6.84 8.78
C ALA A 60 12.45 -7.21 10.26
N VAL A 61 11.40 -7.17 11.09
CA VAL A 61 11.50 -7.56 12.51
C VAL A 61 11.87 -9.04 12.65
N LYS A 62 11.29 -9.93 11.83
CA LYS A 62 11.63 -11.36 11.84
C LYS A 62 13.08 -11.65 11.45
N ALA A 63 13.75 -10.72 10.79
CA ALA A 63 15.17 -10.85 10.43
C ALA A 63 16.13 -10.40 11.55
N ILE A 64 15.61 -9.78 12.62
CA ILE A 64 16.42 -9.41 13.79
C ILE A 64 16.72 -10.66 14.63
N GLU A 65 17.99 -10.82 14.98
CA GLU A 65 18.46 -11.91 15.85
C GLU A 65 17.73 -11.88 17.21
N GLY A 66 17.30 -13.05 17.69
CA GLY A 66 16.53 -13.19 18.92
C GLY A 66 15.01 -13.06 18.78
N VAL A 67 14.50 -12.72 17.59
CA VAL A 67 13.06 -12.72 17.31
C VAL A 67 12.62 -14.09 16.79
N LYS A 68 11.73 -14.75 17.54
CA LYS A 68 11.11 -16.04 17.15
C LYS A 68 9.91 -15.84 16.23
N LYS A 69 9.01 -14.91 16.60
CA LYS A 69 7.86 -14.49 15.82
C LYS A 69 7.65 -13.00 15.99
N ALA A 70 7.06 -12.36 14.98
CA ALA A 70 6.76 -10.94 15.05
C ALA A 70 5.54 -10.55 14.23
N LEU A 71 4.94 -9.44 14.66
CA LEU A 71 3.92 -8.66 13.98
C LEU A 71 4.30 -7.18 14.11
N SER A 72 4.36 -6.46 12.99
CA SER A 72 4.50 -5.01 12.99
C SER A 72 3.22 -4.35 12.48
N MET A 73 2.53 -3.62 13.36
CA MET A 73 1.35 -2.84 13.03
C MET A 73 1.73 -1.41 12.68
N THR A 74 1.11 -0.87 11.63
CA THR A 74 1.20 0.54 11.25
C THR A 74 -0.03 1.26 11.78
N ILE A 75 0.19 2.29 12.60
CA ILE A 75 -0.87 3.09 13.21
C ILE A 75 -0.76 4.52 12.68
N PRO A 76 -1.82 5.09 12.08
CA PRO A 76 -1.76 6.44 11.57
C PRO A 76 -1.81 7.44 12.73
N THR A 77 -0.87 8.40 12.75
CA THR A 77 -0.91 9.55 13.68
C THR A 77 -1.34 10.84 12.98
N GLY A 78 -1.58 10.77 11.66
CA GLY A 78 -2.03 11.87 10.82
C GLY A 78 -0.91 12.47 9.98
N THR A 79 -1.28 13.25 8.96
CA THR A 79 -0.34 13.96 8.05
C THR A 79 0.72 13.06 7.40
N GLY A 80 0.41 11.78 7.17
CA GLY A 80 1.34 10.80 6.60
C GLY A 80 2.43 10.33 7.56
N ILE A 81 2.32 10.66 8.85
CA ILE A 81 3.18 10.15 9.91
C ILE A 81 2.50 8.91 10.51
N HIS A 82 3.33 7.92 10.82
CA HIS A 82 2.87 6.65 11.39
C HIS A 82 3.69 6.30 12.64
N ARG A 83 3.02 5.62 13.55
CA ARG A 83 3.62 4.90 14.66
C ARG A 83 3.69 3.42 14.32
N ARG A 84 4.75 2.74 14.73
CA ARG A 84 4.93 1.30 14.63
C ARG A 84 4.68 0.66 15.99
N MET A 85 3.68 -0.22 16.05
CA MET A 85 3.44 -1.09 17.21
C MET A 85 3.92 -2.49 16.86
N VAL A 86 5.05 -2.89 17.42
CA VAL A 86 5.70 -4.17 17.16
C VAL A 86 5.41 -5.11 18.31
N TYR A 87 4.95 -6.31 17.99
CA TYR A 87 4.68 -7.40 18.93
C TYR A 87 5.59 -8.58 18.57
N ILE A 88 6.33 -9.10 19.55
CA ILE A 88 7.30 -10.17 19.33
C ILE A 88 7.16 -11.32 20.33
N GLU A 89 7.56 -12.51 19.88
CA GLU A 89 8.02 -13.60 20.73
C GLU A 89 9.55 -13.66 20.61
N LEU A 90 10.24 -13.93 21.70
CA LEU A 90 11.70 -14.06 21.73
C LEU A 90 12.12 -15.52 21.62
N GLU A 91 13.30 -15.72 21.03
CA GLU A 91 14.04 -16.97 21.14
C GLU A 91 14.60 -17.15 22.56
N GLU A 92 14.89 -18.40 22.96
CA GLU A 92 15.48 -18.69 24.27
C GLU A 92 16.84 -18.00 24.43
N GLY A 93 17.08 -17.40 25.60
CA GLY A 93 18.34 -16.71 25.92
C GLY A 93 18.42 -15.24 25.48
N TYR A 94 17.41 -14.71 24.79
CA TYR A 94 17.34 -13.30 24.41
C TYR A 94 16.49 -12.48 25.38
N ASP A 95 16.87 -11.22 25.59
CA ASP A 95 16.11 -10.26 26.38
C ASP A 95 15.42 -9.20 25.51
N LEU A 96 14.29 -8.68 26.00
CA LEU A 96 13.49 -7.70 25.28
C LEU A 96 14.25 -6.39 25.02
N ALA A 97 15.09 -5.93 25.95
CA ALA A 97 15.71 -4.62 25.83
C ALA A 97 16.72 -4.61 24.66
N THR A 98 17.54 -5.65 24.55
CA THR A 98 18.50 -5.81 23.45
C THR A 98 17.80 -5.91 22.10
N VAL A 99 16.80 -6.79 21.98
CA VAL A 99 16.06 -7.00 20.71
C VAL A 99 15.25 -5.75 20.34
N ALA A 100 14.61 -5.07 21.30
CA ALA A 100 13.88 -3.84 21.05
C ALA A 100 14.80 -2.69 20.59
N ALA A 101 16.01 -2.59 21.13
CA ALA A 101 17.00 -1.61 20.67
C ALA A 101 17.43 -1.88 19.22
N ALA A 102 17.67 -3.15 18.87
CA ALA A 102 18.00 -3.55 17.51
C ALA A 102 16.86 -3.24 16.52
N ILE A 103 15.61 -3.58 16.87
CA ILE A 103 14.43 -3.25 16.05
C ILE A 103 14.33 -1.74 15.80
N LYS A 104 14.47 -0.91 16.85
CA LYS A 104 14.35 0.55 16.73
C LYS A 104 15.50 1.18 15.94
N ALA A 105 16.67 0.56 15.92
CA ALA A 105 17.83 1.01 15.17
C ALA A 105 17.79 0.60 13.69
N ASP A 106 16.96 -0.39 13.32
CA ASP A 106 16.83 -0.86 11.95
C ASP A 106 16.30 0.27 11.03
N PRO A 107 16.83 0.42 9.79
CA PRO A 107 16.40 1.46 8.86
C PRO A 107 14.89 1.48 8.57
N TYR A 108 14.16 0.37 8.74
CA TYR A 108 12.70 0.33 8.61
C TYR A 108 11.95 1.04 9.74
N PHE A 109 12.59 1.26 10.89
CA PHE A 109 11.93 1.78 12.11
C PHE A 109 12.58 3.05 12.65
N ALA A 110 13.84 3.33 12.32
CA ALA A 110 14.61 4.44 12.89
C ALA A 110 14.00 5.83 12.66
N SER A 111 13.15 5.99 11.62
CA SER A 111 12.44 7.25 11.33
C SER A 111 11.09 7.38 12.03
N ASP A 112 10.57 6.32 12.62
CA ASP A 112 9.19 6.22 13.08
C ASP A 112 9.12 6.04 14.60
N GLU A 113 8.09 6.61 15.23
CA GLU A 113 7.81 6.31 16.63
C GLU A 113 7.50 4.81 16.77
N THR A 114 8.39 4.06 17.43
CA THR A 114 8.33 2.60 17.48
C THR A 114 8.25 2.09 18.92
N HIS A 115 7.23 1.28 19.20
CA HIS A 115 7.01 0.59 20.47
C HIS A 115 7.14 -0.92 20.25
N VAL A 116 7.92 -1.60 21.08
CA VAL A 116 8.15 -3.05 20.99
C VAL A 116 7.59 -3.71 22.24
N ASN A 117 6.69 -4.67 22.05
CA ASN A 117 5.96 -5.34 23.11
C ASN A 117 6.19 -6.85 23.01
N LEU A 118 6.56 -7.47 24.13
CA LEU A 118 6.60 -8.93 24.24
C LEU A 118 5.17 -9.45 24.41
N VAL A 119 4.80 -10.49 23.66
CA VAL A 119 3.49 -11.15 23.78
C VAL A 119 3.64 -12.66 24.02
N PRO A 120 2.67 -13.30 24.70
CA PRO A 120 2.70 -14.76 24.89
C PRO A 120 2.59 -15.54 23.57
N SER A 121 1.81 -15.02 22.62
CA SER A 121 1.62 -15.59 21.29
C SER A 121 1.36 -14.46 20.29
N VAL A 122 2.20 -14.35 19.27
CA VAL A 122 1.97 -13.40 18.17
C VAL A 122 0.72 -13.79 17.37
N ASP A 123 0.42 -15.08 17.26
CA ASP A 123 -0.73 -15.56 16.47
C ASP A 123 -2.08 -15.08 17.03
N GLU A 124 -2.16 -14.78 18.33
CA GLU A 124 -3.38 -14.27 18.99
C GLU A 124 -3.66 -12.78 18.71
N VAL A 125 -2.64 -12.02 18.28
CA VAL A 125 -2.74 -10.58 18.02
C VAL A 125 -2.69 -10.24 16.53
N ILE A 126 -2.53 -11.24 15.66
CA ILE A 126 -2.55 -11.04 14.21
C ILE A 126 -3.97 -10.70 13.75
N ASP A 127 -4.11 -9.51 13.17
CA ASP A 127 -5.26 -9.11 12.36
C ASP A 127 -4.78 -8.66 10.96
N MET A 128 -5.43 -9.20 9.93
CA MET A 128 -5.19 -8.87 8.52
C MET A 128 -6.03 -7.68 8.05
N GLY A 129 -6.82 -7.11 8.96
CA GLY A 129 -7.44 -5.80 8.81
C GLY A 129 -6.39 -4.73 8.49
N HIS A 130 -6.71 -3.89 7.52
CA HIS A 130 -5.92 -2.74 7.17
C HIS A 130 -6.84 -1.65 6.61
N GLY A 131 -6.31 -0.44 6.50
CA GLY A 131 -7.01 0.63 5.85
C GLY A 131 -6.10 1.72 5.34
N VAL A 132 -6.74 2.68 4.70
CA VAL A 132 -6.14 3.95 4.32
C VAL A 132 -7.12 5.07 4.62
N ASN A 133 -6.57 6.21 5.02
CA ASN A 133 -7.22 7.50 4.94
C ASN A 133 -6.34 8.41 4.09
N LEU A 134 -6.76 8.63 2.84
CA LEU A 134 -6.09 9.50 1.88
C LEU A 134 -6.85 10.83 1.85
N THR A 135 -6.16 11.92 2.16
CA THR A 135 -6.74 13.26 2.16
C THR A 135 -6.02 14.17 1.18
N ARG A 136 -6.75 15.11 0.56
CA ARG A 136 -6.16 16.22 -0.19
C ARG A 136 -6.85 17.52 0.18
N LYS A 137 -6.06 18.52 0.59
CA LYS A 137 -6.51 19.91 0.70
C LYS A 137 -5.80 20.74 -0.36
N GLY A 138 -6.56 21.39 -1.23
CA GLY A 138 -5.99 22.07 -2.38
C GLY A 138 -6.85 23.15 -3.03
N VAL A 139 -6.50 23.44 -4.28
CA VAL A 139 -7.05 24.51 -5.11
C VAL A 139 -7.39 23.95 -6.48
N SER A 140 -8.63 24.17 -6.93
CA SER A 140 -9.06 23.91 -8.30
C SER A 140 -9.05 25.24 -9.08
N GLY A 141 -8.20 25.34 -10.10
CA GLY A 141 -7.93 26.61 -10.77
C GLY A 141 -7.36 27.65 -9.79
N THR A 142 -8.18 28.64 -9.43
CA THR A 142 -7.85 29.68 -8.43
C THR A 142 -8.65 29.56 -7.14
N THR A 143 -9.65 28.68 -7.08
CA THR A 143 -10.59 28.56 -5.95
C THR A 143 -10.01 27.68 -4.84
N GLN A 144 -9.75 28.30 -3.69
CA GLN A 144 -9.14 27.65 -2.53
C GLN A 144 -10.10 26.69 -1.80
N ASN A 145 -9.56 25.95 -0.83
CA ASN A 145 -10.31 25.13 0.13
C ASN A 145 -11.09 23.95 -0.48
N GLN A 146 -10.51 23.30 -1.50
CA GLN A 146 -11.01 22.01 -1.98
C GLN A 146 -10.53 20.91 -1.03
N LEU A 147 -11.46 20.17 -0.44
CA LEU A 147 -11.19 19.12 0.55
C LEU A 147 -11.70 17.79 0.00
N PHE A 148 -10.80 16.83 -0.12
CA PHE A 148 -11.10 15.48 -0.60
C PHE A 148 -10.63 14.44 0.40
N GLU A 149 -11.40 13.37 0.51
CA GLU A 149 -11.09 12.25 1.38
C GLU A 149 -11.49 10.93 0.71
N PHE A 150 -10.61 9.93 0.82
CA PHE A 150 -10.84 8.56 0.38
C PHE A 150 -10.43 7.61 1.51
N ASN A 151 -11.35 6.71 1.87
CA ASN A 151 -11.20 5.82 3.01
C ASN A 151 -11.42 4.36 2.60
N MET A 152 -10.56 3.47 3.12
CA MET A 152 -10.78 2.03 3.04
C MET A 152 -10.61 1.39 4.41
N ARG A 153 -11.46 0.40 4.71
CA ARG A 153 -11.31 -0.56 5.80
C ARG A 153 -11.53 -1.94 5.21
N ILE A 154 -10.46 -2.70 5.07
CA ILE A 154 -10.40 -3.86 4.19
C ILE A 154 -9.57 -4.97 4.82
N ASN A 155 -9.70 -6.17 4.26
CA ASN A 155 -8.73 -7.23 4.48
C ASN A 155 -7.59 -7.07 3.45
N ASN A 156 -6.36 -6.86 3.93
CA ASN A 156 -5.21 -6.47 3.10
C ASN A 156 -4.90 -7.47 1.96
N PRO A 157 -4.59 -8.74 2.24
CA PRO A 157 -4.28 -9.70 1.17
C PRO A 157 -5.48 -9.97 0.26
N ALA A 158 -6.71 -9.96 0.79
CA ALA A 158 -7.90 -10.18 -0.03
C ALA A 158 -8.10 -9.07 -1.08
N LEU A 159 -8.01 -7.80 -0.67
CA LEU A 159 -8.13 -6.68 -1.61
C LEU A 159 -6.97 -6.68 -2.61
N THR A 160 -5.74 -6.95 -2.15
CA THR A 160 -4.57 -7.07 -3.04
C THR A 160 -4.80 -8.13 -4.12
N GLY A 161 -5.28 -9.32 -3.73
CA GLY A 161 -5.62 -10.39 -4.66
C GLY A 161 -6.69 -9.97 -5.67
N GLN A 162 -7.74 -9.27 -5.21
CA GLN A 162 -8.78 -8.77 -6.11
C GLN A 162 -8.25 -7.74 -7.11
N VAL A 163 -7.38 -6.81 -6.69
CA VAL A 163 -6.78 -5.83 -7.61
C VAL A 163 -5.86 -6.50 -8.62
N LEU A 164 -5.11 -7.54 -8.22
CA LEU A 164 -4.31 -8.34 -9.15
C LEU A 164 -5.17 -8.99 -10.24
N VAL A 165 -6.34 -9.53 -9.89
CA VAL A 165 -7.30 -10.08 -10.88
C VAL A 165 -7.82 -8.99 -11.82
N CYS A 166 -8.12 -7.80 -11.29
CA CYS A 166 -8.53 -6.65 -12.10
C CYS A 166 -7.41 -6.20 -13.06
N ALA A 167 -6.17 -6.16 -12.60
CA ALA A 167 -5.02 -5.82 -13.42
C ALA A 167 -4.78 -6.87 -14.50
N ALA A 168 -4.84 -8.16 -14.15
CA ALA A 168 -4.73 -9.26 -15.11
C ALA A 168 -5.77 -9.14 -16.23
N ARG A 169 -7.03 -8.80 -15.91
CA ARG A 169 -8.05 -8.51 -16.92
C ARG A 169 -7.65 -7.36 -17.84
N ALA A 170 -7.20 -6.25 -17.27
CA ALA A 170 -6.79 -5.08 -18.05
C ALA A 170 -5.60 -5.37 -18.98
N THR A 171 -4.71 -6.30 -18.63
CA THR A 171 -3.59 -6.69 -19.52
C THR A 171 -4.05 -7.16 -20.90
N MET A 172 -5.25 -7.75 -20.98
CA MET A 172 -5.83 -8.25 -22.22
C MET A 172 -6.28 -7.14 -23.19
N GLN A 173 -6.38 -5.90 -22.70
CA GLN A 173 -6.84 -4.75 -23.47
C GLN A 173 -5.70 -3.78 -23.83
N GLN A 174 -4.54 -3.91 -23.19
CA GLN A 174 -3.40 -3.01 -23.44
C GLN A 174 -2.54 -3.46 -24.61
N ARG A 175 -1.78 -2.51 -25.16
CA ARG A 175 -0.71 -2.80 -26.14
C ARG A 175 0.53 -3.32 -25.41
N PRO A 176 1.45 -4.02 -26.11
CA PRO A 176 2.69 -4.49 -25.50
C PRO A 176 3.49 -3.38 -24.80
N GLY A 177 3.89 -3.62 -23.55
CA GLY A 177 4.53 -2.63 -22.69
C GLY A 177 4.36 -2.91 -21.20
N CYS A 178 5.00 -2.07 -20.38
CA CYS A 178 4.86 -2.13 -18.92
C CYS A 178 4.17 -0.88 -18.39
N TYR A 179 3.10 -1.09 -17.64
CA TYR A 179 2.22 -0.06 -17.10
C TYR A 179 2.17 -0.13 -15.58
N THR A 180 1.97 1.02 -14.95
CA THR A 180 1.44 1.11 -13.58
C THR A 180 -0.08 1.34 -13.65
N MET A 181 -0.82 1.15 -12.55
CA MET A 181 -2.29 1.30 -12.58
C MET A 181 -2.77 2.71 -12.97
N ILE A 182 -1.95 3.76 -12.79
CA ILE A 182 -2.31 5.14 -13.20
C ILE A 182 -2.31 5.31 -14.72
N GLU A 183 -1.69 4.39 -15.46
CA GLU A 183 -1.59 4.40 -16.93
C GLU A 183 -2.69 3.54 -17.58
N VAL A 184 -3.54 2.90 -16.77
CA VAL A 184 -4.60 1.98 -17.20
C VAL A 184 -5.95 2.66 -17.00
N PRO A 185 -6.80 2.78 -18.03
CA PRO A 185 -8.18 3.24 -17.85
C PRO A 185 -8.94 2.37 -16.84
N VAL A 186 -9.57 2.97 -15.83
CA VAL A 186 -10.24 2.22 -14.76
C VAL A 186 -11.38 1.32 -15.25
N ILE A 187 -11.98 1.63 -16.39
CA ILE A 187 -12.99 0.78 -17.02
C ILE A 187 -12.43 -0.56 -17.52
N ASP A 188 -11.14 -0.61 -17.89
CA ASP A 188 -10.49 -1.83 -18.36
C ASP A 188 -10.26 -2.84 -17.21
N LEU A 189 -10.41 -2.39 -15.95
CA LEU A 189 -10.35 -3.22 -14.75
C LEU A 189 -11.65 -4.01 -14.53
N LEU A 190 -12.78 -3.60 -15.13
CA LEU A 190 -14.09 -4.19 -14.91
C LEU A 190 -14.34 -5.37 -15.86
N PRO A 191 -15.07 -6.43 -15.41
CA PRO A 191 -15.57 -7.45 -16.32
C PRO A 191 -16.77 -6.91 -17.13
N GLY A 192 -17.12 -7.65 -18.18
CA GLY A 192 -18.35 -7.41 -18.96
C GLY A 192 -18.17 -6.43 -20.11
N ASP A 193 -19.31 -6.04 -20.68
CA ASP A 193 -19.39 -5.14 -21.82
C ASP A 193 -19.08 -3.68 -21.42
N ARG A 194 -18.43 -2.93 -22.31
CA ARG A 194 -17.97 -1.57 -22.02
C ARG A 194 -19.14 -0.60 -21.96
N GLU A 195 -20.07 -0.69 -22.90
CA GLU A 195 -21.25 0.17 -23.00
C GLU A 195 -22.20 -0.06 -21.84
N GLU A 196 -22.36 -1.30 -21.38
CA GLU A 196 -23.12 -1.61 -20.17
C GLU A 196 -22.50 -1.00 -18.91
N ASN A 197 -21.18 -1.15 -18.73
CA ASN A 197 -20.45 -0.53 -17.63
C ASN A 197 -20.58 1.00 -17.65
N ILE A 198 -20.48 1.64 -18.83
CA ILE A 198 -20.68 3.08 -18.98
C ILE A 198 -22.09 3.48 -18.56
N ARG A 199 -23.12 2.78 -19.06
CA ARG A 199 -24.52 3.08 -18.73
C ARG A 199 -24.82 3.00 -17.23
N HIS A 200 -24.13 2.12 -16.51
CA HIS A 200 -24.36 1.93 -15.08
C HIS A 200 -23.59 2.91 -14.20
N LEU A 201 -22.41 3.37 -14.63
CA LEU A 201 -21.46 4.13 -13.81
C LEU A 201 -21.40 5.63 -14.13
N VAL A 202 -22.03 6.08 -15.23
CA VAL A 202 -22.10 7.48 -15.69
C VAL A 202 -23.55 7.87 -15.91
#